data_AF-A0A847NUM4-F1
#
_entry.id   AF-A0A847NUM4-F1
#
_cell.length_a   1.000
_cell.length_b   1.000
_cell.length_c   1.000
_cell.angle_alpha   90.00
_cell.angle_beta   90.00
_cell.angle_gamma   90.00
#
_symmetry.space_group_name_H-M   'P 1'
#
loop_
_entity.id
_entity.type
_entity.pdbx_description
1 polymer ?
#
loop_
_entity_poly.entity_id
_entity_poly.type
_entity_poly.pdbx_seq_one_letter_code
_entity_poly.pdbx_strand_id
1 'polypeptide(L)'
;MKEVIKNLLGFMYSFSMGDYLFFIGTFLLIVLFIYVLYLIKLSDEEEKEEKEENVSVTTDDFDLEAVTKAIEKDYKPETIRLTPYEVEQEQNAIISYDELVNKKNTVGIDYDDEYASEIPEISIKKINLTSDLTKIEEEPKLAVKLMQYDKEEAFLKALKELQEKLSH
;
A
#
# COMPACT_ATOMS: atom_id res chain seq x y z
N MET A 1 32.11 -37.18 -49.82
CA MET A 1 31.93 -36.45 -48.55
C MET A 1 33.23 -35.94 -47.95
N LYS A 2 34.25 -36.78 -47.70
CA LYS A 2 35.53 -36.32 -47.10
C LYS A 2 36.26 -35.25 -47.92
N GLU A 3 36.28 -35.36 -49.24
CA GLU A 3 36.89 -34.34 -50.12
C GLU A 3 36.11 -33.02 -50.14
N VAL A 4 34.77 -33.08 -50.07
CA VAL A 4 33.90 -31.89 -50.00
C VAL A 4 34.14 -31.12 -48.70
N ILE A 5 34.27 -31.83 -47.59
CA ILE A 5 34.57 -31.23 -46.27
C ILE A 5 35.97 -30.61 -46.27
N LYS A 6 36.97 -31.28 -46.87
CA LYS A 6 38.34 -30.76 -46.96
C LYS A 6 38.42 -29.49 -47.82
N ASN A 7 37.68 -29.45 -48.93
CA ASN A 7 37.61 -28.27 -49.79
C ASN A 7 36.85 -27.11 -49.12
N LEU A 8 35.82 -27.39 -48.32
CA LEU A 8 35.09 -26.38 -47.55
C LEU A 8 35.95 -25.78 -46.42
N LEU A 9 36.72 -26.60 -45.71
CA LEU A 9 37.69 -26.13 -44.72
C LEU A 9 38.81 -25.30 -45.38
N GLY A 10 39.34 -25.76 -46.51
CA GLY A 10 40.34 -24.99 -47.27
C GLY A 10 39.83 -23.64 -47.74
N PHE A 11 38.56 -23.56 -48.12
CA PHE A 11 37.88 -22.30 -48.45
C PHE A 11 37.73 -21.38 -47.24
N MET A 12 37.34 -21.92 -46.07
CA MET A 12 37.26 -21.13 -44.83
C MET A 12 38.63 -20.54 -44.48
N TYR A 13 39.71 -21.33 -44.53
CA TYR A 13 41.07 -20.83 -44.27
C TYR A 13 41.58 -19.79 -45.27
N SER A 14 40.93 -19.63 -46.42
CA SER A 14 41.26 -18.58 -47.39
C SER A 14 40.73 -17.20 -47.00
N PHE A 15 39.87 -17.10 -45.98
CA PHE A 15 39.31 -15.83 -45.53
C PHE A 15 40.32 -14.96 -44.77
N SER A 16 40.13 -13.65 -44.87
CA SER A 16 40.93 -12.67 -44.14
C SER A 16 40.59 -12.72 -42.65
N MET A 17 41.54 -12.38 -41.78
CA MET A 17 41.32 -12.28 -40.34
C MET A 17 40.13 -11.36 -39.99
N GLY A 18 39.91 -10.31 -40.79
CA GLY A 18 38.77 -9.40 -40.62
C GLY A 18 37.41 -10.05 -40.88
N ASP A 19 37.33 -11.00 -41.81
CA ASP A 19 36.08 -11.67 -42.16
C ASP A 19 35.60 -12.55 -41.00
N TYR A 20 36.52 -13.21 -40.28
CA TYR A 20 36.20 -13.97 -39.08
C TYR A 20 35.61 -13.10 -37.95
N LEU A 21 36.14 -11.89 -37.76
CA LEU A 21 35.58 -10.93 -36.79
C LEU A 21 34.19 -10.44 -37.21
N PHE A 22 33.95 -10.29 -38.50
CA PHE A 22 32.63 -9.95 -39.02
C PHE A 22 31.63 -11.11 -38.82
N PHE A 23 32.03 -12.36 -39.09
CA PHE A 23 31.20 -13.54 -38.86
C PHE A 23 30.90 -13.78 -37.37
N ILE A 24 31.88 -13.62 -36.48
CA ILE A 24 31.64 -13.80 -35.04
C ILE A 24 30.73 -12.70 -34.49
N GLY A 25 30.90 -11.46 -34.96
CA GLY A 25 30.06 -10.32 -34.57
C GLY A 25 28.61 -10.49 -35.05
N THR A 26 28.42 -10.91 -36.29
CA THR A 26 27.09 -11.19 -36.84
C THR A 26 26.43 -12.39 -36.16
N PHE A 27 27.19 -13.45 -35.84
CA PHE A 27 26.67 -14.58 -35.07
C PHE A 27 26.22 -14.17 -33.66
N LEU A 28 27.03 -13.37 -32.94
CA LEU A 28 26.66 -12.83 -31.64
C LEU A 28 25.39 -11.96 -31.72
N LEU A 29 25.27 -11.15 -32.78
CA LEU A 29 24.08 -10.33 -32.99
C LEU A 29 22.83 -11.19 -33.24
N ILE A 30 22.93 -12.28 -33.99
CA ILE A 30 21.83 -13.23 -34.21
C ILE A 30 21.42 -13.89 -32.90
N VAL A 31 22.39 -14.35 -32.08
CA VAL A 31 22.10 -14.94 -30.76
C VAL A 31 21.40 -13.93 -29.86
N LEU A 32 21.87 -12.68 -29.83
CA LEU A 32 21.24 -11.61 -29.08
C LEU A 32 19.82 -11.31 -29.57
N PHE A 33 19.60 -11.31 -30.89
CA PHE A 33 18.28 -11.12 -31.48
C PHE A 33 17.32 -12.24 -31.10
N ILE A 34 17.76 -13.49 -31.14
CA ILE A 34 16.96 -14.65 -30.68
C ILE A 34 16.62 -14.52 -29.19
N TYR A 35 17.58 -14.08 -28.37
CA TYR A 35 17.35 -13.84 -26.95
C TYR A 35 16.28 -12.77 -26.69
N VAL A 36 16.29 -11.67 -27.46
CA VAL A 36 15.25 -10.63 -27.37
C VAL A 36 13.89 -11.18 -27.79
N LEU A 37 13.82 -11.95 -28.89
CA LEU A 37 12.56 -12.60 -29.29
C LEU A 37 12.05 -13.58 -28.24
N TYR A 38 12.96 -14.30 -27.57
CA TYR A 38 12.60 -15.18 -26.46
C TYR A 38 12.03 -14.40 -25.27
N LEU A 39 12.62 -13.26 -24.90
CA LEU A 39 12.08 -12.40 -23.83
C LEU A 39 10.70 -11.83 -24.17
N ILE A 40 10.51 -11.35 -25.40
CA ILE A 40 9.20 -10.86 -25.86
C ILE A 40 8.17 -11.97 -25.76
N LYS A 41 8.51 -13.18 -26.23
CA LYS A 41 7.60 -14.32 -26.16
C LYS A 41 7.29 -14.73 -24.72
N LEU A 42 8.28 -14.71 -23.83
CA LEU A 42 8.09 -15.00 -22.41
C LEU A 42 7.17 -13.97 -21.75
N SER A 43 7.35 -12.68 -22.08
CA SER A 43 6.49 -11.60 -21.57
C SER A 43 5.04 -11.76 -22.06
N ASP A 44 4.84 -12.12 -23.33
CA ASP A 44 3.51 -12.39 -23.89
C ASP A 44 2.84 -13.64 -23.26
N GLU A 45 3.62 -14.60 -22.80
CA GLU A 45 3.15 -15.85 -22.18
C GLU A 45 2.78 -15.61 -20.70
N GLU A 46 3.60 -14.87 -19.95
CA GLU A 46 3.25 -14.38 -18.60
C GLU A 46 1.98 -13.52 -18.62
N GLU A 47 1.82 -12.60 -19.58
CA GLU A 47 0.58 -11.83 -19.73
C GLU A 47 -0.65 -12.69 -20.07
N LYS A 48 -0.47 -13.85 -20.72
CA LYS A 48 -1.57 -14.76 -21.05
C LYS A 48 -1.93 -15.65 -19.87
N GLU A 49 -0.95 -16.16 -19.13
CA GLU A 49 -1.19 -16.91 -17.90
C GLU A 49 -1.91 -16.04 -16.87
N GLU A 50 -1.50 -14.78 -16.70
CA GLU A 50 -2.22 -13.82 -15.83
C GLU A 50 -3.65 -13.52 -16.32
N LYS A 51 -3.88 -13.48 -17.64
CA LYS A 51 -5.23 -13.26 -18.20
C LYS A 51 -6.11 -14.51 -18.13
N GLU A 52 -5.57 -15.72 -18.28
CA GLU A 52 -6.32 -16.97 -18.21
C GLU A 52 -6.67 -17.37 -16.77
N GLU A 53 -5.79 -17.10 -15.79
CA GLU A 53 -6.10 -17.31 -14.36
C GLU A 53 -7.24 -16.39 -13.88
N ASN A 54 -7.36 -15.20 -14.46
CA ASN A 54 -8.44 -14.24 -14.16
C ASN A 54 -9.71 -14.43 -15.01
N VAL A 55 -9.74 -15.33 -16.00
CA VAL A 55 -10.88 -15.55 -16.92
C VAL A 55 -11.33 -17.02 -16.95
N SER A 56 -11.45 -17.63 -15.77
CA SER A 56 -12.21 -18.88 -15.60
C SER A 56 -13.33 -18.76 -14.57
N VAL A 57 -14.04 -17.64 -14.54
CA VAL A 57 -15.39 -17.60 -13.96
C VAL A 57 -16.36 -17.97 -15.08
N THR A 58 -16.70 -19.25 -15.14
CA THR A 58 -17.84 -19.75 -15.89
C THR A 58 -19.06 -18.90 -15.56
N THR A 59 -19.65 -18.31 -16.60
CA THR A 59 -20.94 -17.61 -16.56
C THR A 59 -22.03 -18.61 -16.19
N ASP A 60 -22.20 -18.86 -14.90
CA ASP A 60 -23.41 -19.37 -14.28
C ASP A 60 -23.66 -18.52 -13.03
N ASP A 61 -24.55 -17.55 -13.16
CA ASP A 61 -25.34 -16.92 -12.08
C ASP A 61 -24.60 -16.45 -10.82
N PHE A 62 -23.40 -15.86 -10.95
CA PHE A 62 -22.76 -15.17 -9.82
C PHE A 62 -23.38 -13.78 -9.63
N ASP A 63 -24.46 -13.74 -8.85
CA ASP A 63 -25.21 -12.52 -8.57
C ASP A 63 -24.40 -11.59 -7.64
N LEU A 64 -23.58 -10.72 -8.25
CA LEU A 64 -22.67 -9.80 -7.57
C LEU A 64 -23.40 -8.89 -6.56
N GLU A 65 -24.67 -8.58 -6.80
CA GLU A 65 -25.50 -7.77 -5.92
C GLU A 65 -25.85 -8.51 -4.61
N ALA A 66 -26.08 -9.83 -4.70
CA ALA A 66 -26.33 -10.66 -3.52
C ALA A 66 -25.05 -10.82 -2.68
N VAL A 67 -23.90 -10.99 -3.34
CA VAL A 67 -22.59 -11.14 -2.68
C VAL A 67 -22.15 -9.84 -2.01
N THR A 68 -22.31 -8.70 -2.67
CA THR A 68 -22.01 -7.38 -2.06
C THR A 68 -22.89 -7.09 -0.85
N LYS A 69 -24.20 -7.36 -0.91
CA LYS A 69 -25.10 -7.22 0.25
C LYS A 69 -24.77 -8.18 1.40
N ALA A 70 -24.34 -9.41 1.09
CA ALA A 70 -23.91 -10.36 2.10
C ALA A 70 -22.62 -9.90 2.79
N ILE A 71 -21.64 -9.41 2.02
CA ILE A 71 -20.40 -8.85 2.55
C ILE A 71 -20.70 -7.62 3.41
N GLU A 72 -21.52 -6.67 2.96
CA GLU A 72 -21.86 -5.49 3.77
C GLU A 72 -22.59 -5.84 5.07
N LYS A 73 -23.44 -6.86 5.06
CA LYS A 73 -24.19 -7.30 6.25
C LYS A 73 -23.30 -8.04 7.26
N ASP A 74 -22.36 -8.84 6.77
CA ASP A 74 -21.47 -9.67 7.59
C ASP A 74 -20.14 -8.97 7.91
N TYR A 75 -19.83 -7.86 7.24
CA TYR A 75 -18.68 -7.00 7.52
C TYR A 75 -18.91 -6.26 8.84
N LYS A 76 -18.48 -6.90 9.92
CA LYS A 76 -18.23 -6.25 11.19
C LYS A 76 -16.73 -5.93 11.20
N PRO A 77 -16.32 -4.65 11.19
CA PRO A 77 -14.92 -4.33 11.37
C PRO A 77 -14.46 -4.99 12.67
N GLU A 78 -13.40 -5.80 12.59
CA GLU A 78 -12.84 -6.44 13.77
C GLU A 78 -12.54 -5.36 14.79
N THR A 79 -12.92 -5.61 16.05
CA THR A 79 -12.61 -4.72 17.15
C THR A 79 -11.09 -4.57 17.19
N ILE A 80 -10.60 -3.37 16.87
CA ILE A 80 -9.17 -3.08 16.74
C ILE A 80 -8.52 -3.49 18.06
N ARG A 81 -7.73 -4.56 18.03
CA ARG A 81 -7.00 -5.04 19.21
C ARG A 81 -5.74 -4.19 19.34
N LEU A 82 -5.87 -3.10 20.09
CA LEU A 82 -4.74 -2.24 20.39
C LEU A 82 -3.66 -3.03 21.14
N THR A 83 -2.42 -2.87 20.71
CA THR A 83 -1.24 -3.31 21.45
C THR A 83 -1.10 -2.49 22.75
N PRO A 84 -0.33 -2.96 23.75
CA PRO A 84 -0.14 -2.20 24.99
C PRO A 84 0.37 -0.77 24.77
N TYR A 85 1.25 -0.58 23.77
CA TYR A 85 1.75 0.74 23.39
C TYR A 85 0.64 1.64 22.82
N GLU A 86 -0.20 1.11 21.93
CA GLU A 86 -1.30 1.87 21.33
C GLU A 86 -2.37 2.22 22.36
N VAL A 87 -2.60 1.37 23.37
CA VAL A 87 -3.48 1.68 24.50
C VAL A 87 -2.95 2.86 25.31
N GLU A 88 -1.65 2.91 25.59
CA GLU A 88 -1.03 4.05 26.29
C GLU A 88 -1.12 5.33 25.47
N GLN A 89 -0.91 5.25 24.14
CA GLN A 89 -1.07 6.40 23.25
C GLN A 89 -2.51 6.89 23.21
N GLU A 90 -3.48 5.99 23.12
CA GLU A 90 -4.91 6.33 23.16
C GLU A 90 -5.31 6.99 24.49
N GLN A 91 -4.80 6.50 25.62
CA GLN A 91 -5.07 7.09 26.93
C GLN A 91 -4.44 8.48 27.10
N ASN A 92 -3.32 8.74 26.43
CA ASN A 92 -2.63 10.03 26.47
C ASN A 92 -3.15 11.01 25.41
N ALA A 93 -3.89 10.52 24.42
CA ALA A 93 -4.45 11.35 23.36
C ALA A 93 -5.53 12.29 23.91
N ILE A 94 -5.53 13.53 23.43
CA ILE A 94 -6.57 14.52 23.77
C ILE A 94 -7.91 14.13 23.15
N ILE A 95 -7.88 13.44 22.00
CA ILE A 95 -9.06 12.99 21.27
C ILE A 95 -8.90 11.50 21.01
N SER A 96 -9.90 10.72 21.43
CA SER A 96 -9.95 9.27 21.21
C SER A 96 -10.26 8.92 19.76
N TYR A 97 -9.83 7.74 19.32
CA TYR A 97 -10.15 7.21 17.99
C TYR A 97 -11.66 7.12 17.78
N ASP A 98 -12.39 6.61 18.77
CA ASP A 98 -13.86 6.49 18.70
C ASP A 98 -14.53 7.86 18.55
N GLU A 99 -14.02 8.90 19.22
CA GLU A 99 -14.51 10.27 19.05
C GLU A 99 -14.22 10.80 17.64
N LEU A 100 -13.04 10.56 17.08
CA LEU A 100 -12.71 10.97 15.71
C LEU A 100 -13.64 10.28 14.69
N VAL A 101 -13.87 8.98 14.85
CA VAL A 101 -14.76 8.20 13.98
C VAL A 101 -16.19 8.71 14.05
N ASN A 102 -16.67 9.05 15.25
CA ASN A 102 -18.02 9.59 15.43
C ASN A 102 -18.15 11.03 14.91
N LYS A 103 -17.08 11.83 14.99
CA LYS A 103 -17.06 13.23 14.55
C LYS A 103 -16.71 13.42 13.07
N LYS A 104 -16.31 12.36 12.35
CA LYS A 104 -15.93 12.44 10.93
C LYS A 104 -17.05 12.98 10.02
N ASN A 105 -18.30 12.72 10.38
CA ASN A 105 -19.47 13.11 9.59
C ASN A 105 -20.07 14.46 10.02
N THR A 106 -19.65 15.03 11.15
CA THR A 106 -20.12 16.34 11.65
C THR A 106 -19.31 17.50 11.06
N VAL A 107 -18.07 17.26 10.63
CA VAL A 107 -17.24 18.25 9.92
C VAL A 107 -17.41 18.03 8.41
N GLY A 108 -18.42 18.66 7.83
CA GLY A 108 -18.60 18.66 6.38
C GLY A 108 -17.53 19.50 5.70
N ILE A 109 -16.51 18.85 5.12
CA ILE A 109 -15.53 19.52 4.24
C ILE A 109 -16.19 19.66 2.87
N ASP A 110 -16.43 20.91 2.47
CA ASP A 110 -16.95 21.23 1.14
C ASP A 110 -15.80 21.37 0.14
N TYR A 111 -15.94 20.76 -1.03
CA TYR A 111 -14.93 20.75 -2.08
C TYR A 111 -15.39 21.59 -3.27
N ASP A 112 -14.44 22.27 -3.90
CA ASP A 112 -14.67 23.04 -5.11
C ASP A 112 -14.80 22.09 -6.31
N ASP A 113 -16.04 21.80 -6.71
CA ASP A 113 -16.34 20.93 -7.85
C ASP A 113 -15.88 21.52 -9.19
N GLU A 114 -15.64 22.83 -9.27
CA GLU A 114 -15.16 23.52 -10.48
C GLU A 114 -13.64 23.52 -10.59
N TYR A 115 -12.91 23.14 -9.53
CA TYR A 115 -11.45 23.12 -9.55
C TYR A 115 -10.92 21.87 -10.27
N ALA A 116 -10.34 22.08 -11.45
CA ALA A 116 -9.54 21.07 -12.15
C ALA A 116 -8.05 21.35 -11.96
N SER A 117 -7.29 20.32 -11.60
CA SER A 117 -5.83 20.40 -11.56
C SER A 117 -5.25 20.62 -12.96
N GLU A 118 -4.25 21.49 -13.07
CA GLU A 118 -3.56 21.76 -14.34
C GLU A 118 -2.69 20.58 -14.82
N ILE A 119 -2.42 19.63 -13.91
CA ILE A 119 -1.61 18.44 -14.16
C ILE A 119 -2.54 17.22 -14.24
N PRO A 120 -2.71 16.60 -15.43
CA PRO A 120 -3.68 15.53 -15.65
C PRO A 120 -3.35 14.21 -14.93
N GLU A 121 -2.12 14.03 -14.46
CA GLU A 121 -1.69 12.82 -13.73
C GLU A 121 -2.03 12.87 -12.22
N ILE A 122 -2.45 14.03 -11.69
CA ILE A 122 -2.65 14.21 -10.25
C ILE A 122 -4.07 14.73 -9.99
N SER A 123 -4.87 13.94 -9.28
CA SER A 123 -6.20 14.33 -8.78
C SER A 123 -6.06 15.16 -7.50
N ILE A 124 -6.16 16.48 -7.62
CA ILE A 124 -6.17 17.41 -6.48
C ILE A 124 -7.56 18.04 -6.39
N LYS A 125 -8.21 17.93 -5.22
CA LYS A 125 -9.46 18.64 -4.91
C LYS A 125 -9.16 19.83 -4.01
N LYS A 126 -9.69 21.00 -4.37
CA LYS A 126 -9.56 22.22 -3.58
C LYS A 126 -10.71 22.29 -2.56
N ILE A 127 -10.42 22.72 -1.34
CA ILE A 127 -11.41 22.88 -0.28
C ILE A 127 -12.00 24.30 -0.33
N ASN A 128 -13.32 24.44 -0.22
CA ASN A 128 -14.01 25.72 -0.11
C ASN A 128 -13.95 26.23 1.33
N LEU A 129 -13.29 27.38 1.53
CA LEU A 129 -13.14 28.03 2.85
C LEU A 129 -14.27 29.01 3.16
N THR A 130 -15.17 29.26 2.20
CA THR A 130 -16.22 30.29 2.25
C THR A 130 -17.59 29.75 2.59
N SER A 131 -17.78 28.43 2.52
CA SER A 131 -19.02 27.77 2.91
C SER A 131 -19.08 27.76 4.44
N ASP A 132 -20.09 28.40 5.04
CA ASP A 132 -20.30 28.40 6.48
C ASP A 132 -20.31 26.94 6.98
N LEU A 133 -19.19 26.53 7.57
CA LEU A 133 -19.02 25.22 8.18
C LEU A 133 -20.11 25.09 9.25
N THR A 134 -21.14 24.31 8.92
CA THR A 134 -22.30 24.10 9.76
C THR A 134 -21.87 23.52 11.11
N LYS A 135 -22.11 24.31 12.16
CA LYS A 135 -22.05 23.97 13.59
C LYS A 135 -20.74 23.33 14.07
N ILE A 136 -19.84 24.20 14.51
CA ILE A 136 -18.99 23.88 15.66
C ILE A 136 -19.93 23.77 16.86
N GLU A 137 -20.43 22.58 17.15
CA GLU A 137 -21.01 22.32 18.48
C GLU A 137 -19.91 22.55 19.52
N GLU A 138 -20.30 23.27 20.58
CA GLU A 138 -19.47 23.85 21.62
C GLU A 138 -18.29 22.96 21.99
N GLU A 139 -17.09 23.54 21.99
CA GLU A 139 -15.89 22.93 22.55
C GLU A 139 -16.25 22.27 23.89
N PRO A 140 -15.95 20.97 24.08
CA PRO A 140 -16.13 20.37 25.40
C PRO A 140 -15.20 21.12 26.33
N LYS A 141 -15.78 21.97 27.20
CA LYS A 141 -15.04 22.70 28.25
C LYS A 141 -14.09 21.69 28.88
N LEU A 142 -12.79 21.89 28.63
CA LEU A 142 -11.75 21.00 29.12
C LEU A 142 -11.90 20.94 30.64
N ALA A 143 -12.54 19.89 31.15
CA ALA A 143 -12.60 19.64 32.57
C ALA A 143 -11.20 19.15 32.94
N VAL A 144 -10.28 20.10 33.14
CA VAL A 144 -8.98 19.86 33.73
C VAL A 144 -9.26 19.22 35.08
N LYS A 145 -9.31 17.89 35.12
CA LYS A 145 -9.26 17.12 36.36
C LYS A 145 -7.86 17.32 36.90
N LEU A 146 -7.66 18.43 37.60
CA LEU A 146 -6.60 18.57 38.58
C LEU A 146 -6.66 17.28 39.42
N MET A 147 -5.55 16.57 39.51
CA MET A 147 -5.50 15.28 40.21
C MET A 147 -6.26 15.38 41.53
N GLN A 148 -7.15 14.43 41.80
CA GLN A 148 -7.97 14.45 43.00
C GLN A 148 -7.02 14.44 44.21
N TYR A 149 -7.00 15.52 44.99
CA TYR A 149 -6.15 15.68 46.18
C TYR A 149 -6.18 14.44 47.09
N ASP A 150 -7.34 13.81 47.21
CA ASP A 150 -7.54 12.58 47.99
C ASP A 150 -6.62 11.42 47.57
N LYS A 151 -6.33 11.30 46.26
CA LYS A 151 -5.44 10.26 45.73
C LYS A 151 -3.97 10.56 46.00
N GLU A 152 -3.59 11.83 45.94
CA GLU A 152 -2.22 12.28 46.25
C GLU A 152 -1.91 12.09 47.74
N GLU A 153 -2.85 12.44 48.63
CA GLU A 153 -2.68 12.21 50.07
C GLU A 153 -2.59 10.71 50.41
N ALA A 154 -3.42 9.87 49.79
CA ALA A 154 -3.36 8.42 49.99
C ALA A 154 -2.00 7.84 49.53
N PHE A 155 -1.48 8.31 48.41
CA PHE A 155 -0.16 7.93 47.91
C PHE A 155 0.96 8.36 48.86
N LEU A 156 0.96 9.63 49.30
CA LEU A 156 1.96 10.15 50.24
C LEU A 156 1.92 9.42 51.58
N LYS A 157 0.73 9.07 52.07
CA LYS A 157 0.56 8.28 53.29
C LYS A 157 1.14 6.87 53.14
N ALA A 158 0.85 6.20 52.02
CA ALA A 158 1.40 4.88 51.72
C ALA A 158 2.93 4.92 51.61
N LEU A 159 3.49 5.99 51.03
CA LEU A 159 4.94 6.20 50.90
C LEU A 159 5.60 6.39 52.28
N LYS A 160 4.96 7.15 53.17
CA LYS A 160 5.41 7.36 54.55
C LYS A 160 5.38 6.07 55.37
N GLU A 161 4.30 5.28 55.27
CA GLU A 161 4.19 3.98 55.95
C GLU A 161 5.24 2.99 55.42
N LEU A 162 5.55 3.01 54.12
CA LEU A 162 6.58 2.18 53.52
C LEU A 162 7.98 2.58 54.01
N GLN A 163 8.27 3.88 54.09
CA GLN A 163 9.52 4.39 54.65
C GLN A 163 9.69 3.99 56.13
N GLU A 164 8.63 4.09 56.93
CA GLU A 164 8.66 3.70 58.34
C GLU A 164 8.96 2.21 58.50
N LYS A 165 8.33 1.35 57.69
CA LYS A 165 8.59 -0.11 57.66
C LYS A 165 9.98 -0.50 57.16
N LEU A 166 10.61 0.32 56.33
CA LEU A 166 11.99 0.11 55.84
C LEU A 166 13.06 0.66 56.78
N SER A 167 12.69 1.59 57.67
CA SER A 167 13.60 2.17 58.66
C SER A 167 13.70 1.38 59.97
N HIS A 168 12.98 0.25 60.05
CA HIS A 168 13.00 -0.73 61.14
C HIS A 168 13.65 -2.04 60.69
#